data_AF-A0A7K5LJA6-F1
#
_entry.id   AF-A0A7K5LJA6-F1
#
_cell.length_a   1.000
_cell.length_b   1.000
_cell.length_c   1.000
_cell.angle_alpha   90.00
_cell.angle_beta   90.00
_cell.angle_gamma   90.00
#
_symmetry.space_group_name_H-M   'P 1'
#
loop_
_entity.id
_entity.type
_entity.pdbx_description
1 polymer ?
#
loop_
_entity_poly.entity_id
_entity_poly.type
_entity_poly.pdbx_seq_one_letter_code
_entity_poly.pdbx_strand_id
1 'polypeptide(L)'
;ECQRKLQEIRQCFSRPPERSLLLWLYECWFAGANVNVFLNGSGARLLGSLARDVAVDRAIGRRTEKLSLWRRLVAGVRETYTADEVMVYRNRWNTKLEGVNYLTELTMADILYGNTRNAQYLDNPDEAYCTWHIWEAFENSAPPSYAEALASIVWHRNLKVVKLKAYIWDYMKPSSLPQASYEEIQPKEYAASSDDPCTICHEELSRNTCELECGHEFHRECIRPWLQEHSSTCPICRDYAVLPTDTPERPAWNNSKRYKAKAWKRSVF
;
A
#
# COMPACT_ATOMS: atom_id res chain seq x y z
N GLU A 1 -8.11 -31.01 -5.88
CA GLU A 1 -7.54 -30.11 -4.86
C GLU A 1 -6.70 -28.96 -5.43
N CYS A 2 -5.68 -29.24 -6.27
CA CYS A 2 -4.84 -28.20 -6.88
C CYS A 2 -5.61 -27.16 -7.72
N GLN A 3 -6.57 -27.59 -8.55
CA GLN A 3 -7.40 -26.68 -9.35
C GLN A 3 -8.29 -25.76 -8.49
N ARG A 4 -8.82 -26.25 -7.37
CA ARG A 4 -9.65 -25.47 -6.45
C ARG A 4 -8.83 -24.36 -5.76
N LYS A 5 -7.63 -24.71 -5.29
CA LYS A 5 -6.67 -23.75 -4.72
C LYS A 5 -6.28 -22.65 -5.71
N LEU A 6 -6.06 -23.01 -6.98
CA LEU A 6 -5.74 -22.03 -8.03
C LEU A 6 -6.93 -21.11 -8.37
N GLN A 7 -8.15 -21.65 -8.33
CA GLN A 7 -9.37 -20.86 -8.53
C GLN A 7 -9.60 -19.86 -7.39
N GLU A 8 -9.41 -20.29 -6.15
CA GLU A 8 -9.49 -19.43 -4.96
C GLU A 8 -8.46 -18.28 -5.05
N ILE A 9 -7.19 -18.60 -5.35
CA ILE A 9 -6.14 -17.58 -5.58
C ILE A 9 -6.57 -16.63 -6.70
N ARG A 10 -7.02 -17.16 -7.84
CA ARG A 10 -7.43 -16.31 -8.97
C ARG A 10 -8.52 -15.33 -8.57
N GLN A 11 -9.51 -15.76 -7.79
CA GLN A 11 -10.60 -14.90 -7.33
C GLN A 11 -10.09 -13.77 -6.43
N CYS A 12 -9.14 -14.03 -5.54
CA CYS A 12 -8.57 -13.02 -4.65
C CYS A 12 -7.75 -11.94 -5.38
N PHE A 13 -7.17 -12.25 -6.54
CA PHE A 13 -6.25 -11.35 -7.25
C PHE A 13 -6.76 -10.89 -8.62
N SER A 14 -8.01 -11.19 -8.98
CA SER A 14 -8.59 -10.75 -10.24
C SER A 14 -8.95 -9.26 -10.20
N ARG A 15 -8.51 -8.52 -11.21
CA ARG A 15 -8.83 -7.09 -11.35
C ARG A 15 -10.31 -6.89 -11.66
N PRO A 16 -11.04 -6.05 -10.90
CA PRO A 16 -12.37 -5.61 -11.31
C PRO A 16 -12.32 -4.76 -12.60
N PRO A 17 -13.33 -4.82 -13.49
CA PRO A 17 -13.31 -4.12 -14.79
C PRO A 17 -12.99 -2.62 -14.69
N GLU A 18 -13.62 -1.93 -13.74
CA GLU A 18 -13.50 -0.48 -13.57
C GLU A 18 -12.28 -0.06 -12.74
N ARG A 19 -11.50 -1.03 -12.23
CA ARG A 19 -10.36 -0.73 -11.37
C ARG A 19 -9.15 -0.40 -12.23
N SER A 20 -8.51 0.73 -11.92
CA SER A 20 -7.24 1.07 -12.56
C SER A 20 -6.20 -0.01 -12.29
N LEU A 21 -5.22 -0.12 -13.19
CA LEU A 21 -4.19 -1.14 -13.08
C LEU A 21 -3.32 -0.91 -11.83
N LEU A 22 -3.06 0.34 -11.45
CA LEU A 22 -2.24 0.69 -10.29
C LEU A 22 -2.97 0.46 -8.96
N LEU A 23 -4.26 0.82 -8.88
CA LEU A 23 -5.06 0.54 -7.68
C LEU A 23 -5.25 -0.96 -7.48
N TRP A 24 -5.54 -1.71 -8.55
CA TRP A 24 -5.61 -3.17 -8.48
C TRP A 24 -4.29 -3.80 -8.04
N LEU A 25 -3.16 -3.31 -8.57
CA LEU A 25 -1.85 -3.81 -8.16
C LEU A 25 -1.65 -3.56 -6.66
N TYR A 26 -1.95 -2.35 -6.18
CA TYR A 26 -1.93 -2.05 -4.75
C TYR A 26 -2.87 -2.96 -3.94
N GLU A 27 -4.09 -3.24 -4.37
CA GLU A 27 -4.99 -4.19 -3.68
C GLU A 27 -4.41 -5.62 -3.60
N CYS A 28 -3.71 -6.06 -4.65
CA CYS A 28 -3.03 -7.36 -4.62
C CYS A 28 -1.95 -7.41 -3.53
N TRP A 29 -1.31 -6.28 -3.20
CA TRP A 29 -0.40 -6.19 -2.06
C TRP A 29 -1.12 -6.53 -0.75
N PHE A 30 -2.24 -5.86 -0.43
CA PHE A 30 -3.00 -6.09 0.81
C PHE A 30 -3.60 -7.48 0.89
N ALA A 31 -3.99 -8.04 -0.25
CA ALA A 31 -4.43 -9.44 -0.34
C ALA A 31 -3.27 -10.44 -0.11
N GLY A 32 -2.05 -9.97 0.15
CA GLY A 32 -0.90 -10.78 0.53
C GLY A 32 -0.18 -11.44 -0.64
N ALA A 33 -0.23 -10.85 -1.84
CA ALA A 33 0.47 -11.40 -3.02
C ALA A 33 2.00 -11.54 -2.79
N ASN A 34 2.57 -10.81 -1.83
CA ASN A 34 3.98 -10.81 -1.46
C ASN A 34 4.40 -12.00 -0.61
N VAL A 35 3.54 -12.47 0.30
CA VAL A 35 3.86 -13.49 1.31
C VAL A 35 3.04 -14.78 1.18
N ASN A 36 1.83 -14.72 0.63
CA ASN A 36 0.91 -15.86 0.65
C ASN A 36 1.03 -16.75 -0.60
N VAL A 37 1.53 -16.22 -1.70
CA VAL A 37 1.49 -16.91 -3.00
C VAL A 37 2.85 -16.88 -3.68
N PHE A 38 3.47 -18.05 -3.84
CA PHE A 38 4.75 -18.22 -4.55
C PHE A 38 4.59 -19.21 -5.70
N LEU A 39 4.92 -18.75 -6.91
CA LEU A 39 4.67 -19.50 -8.14
C LEU A 39 5.92 -19.51 -9.02
N ASN A 40 6.13 -20.62 -9.71
CA ASN A 40 7.00 -20.68 -10.90
C ASN A 40 6.19 -20.26 -12.14
N GLY A 41 6.84 -20.19 -13.32
CA GLY A 41 6.18 -19.72 -14.54
C GLY A 41 4.95 -20.54 -14.94
N SER A 42 5.01 -21.86 -14.77
CA SER A 42 3.90 -22.76 -15.07
C SER A 42 2.71 -22.54 -14.12
N GLY A 43 2.96 -22.44 -12.81
CA GLY A 43 1.92 -22.14 -11.82
C GLY A 43 1.26 -20.79 -12.06
N ALA A 44 2.05 -19.77 -12.43
CA ALA A 44 1.54 -18.46 -12.76
C ALA A 44 0.62 -18.48 -14.01
N ARG A 45 0.97 -19.25 -15.05
CA ARG A 45 0.11 -19.41 -16.24
C ARG A 45 -1.22 -20.11 -15.93
N LEU A 46 -1.22 -21.04 -14.96
CA LEU A 46 -2.43 -21.76 -14.56
C LEU A 46 -3.43 -20.89 -13.80
N LEU A 47 -3.02 -19.76 -13.22
CA LEU A 47 -3.96 -18.78 -12.65
C LEU A 47 -4.85 -18.13 -13.72
N GLY A 48 -4.46 -18.19 -15.00
CA GLY A 48 -5.21 -17.59 -16.09
C GLY A 48 -5.16 -16.06 -16.05
N SER A 49 -6.26 -15.41 -16.44
CA SER A 49 -6.34 -13.95 -16.46
C SER A 49 -6.64 -13.40 -15.07
N LEU A 50 -5.73 -12.55 -14.57
CA LEU A 50 -5.83 -11.79 -13.34
C LEU A 50 -5.99 -10.31 -13.65
N ALA A 51 -5.10 -9.76 -14.47
CA ALA A 51 -5.08 -8.34 -14.80
C ALA A 51 -6.22 -7.93 -15.75
N ARG A 52 -6.94 -8.89 -16.33
CA ARG A 52 -7.86 -8.65 -17.47
C ARG A 52 -7.16 -7.90 -18.59
N ASP A 53 -5.86 -8.16 -18.74
CA ASP A 53 -5.00 -7.56 -19.72
C ASP A 53 -4.06 -8.64 -20.24
N VAL A 54 -4.20 -8.94 -21.53
CA VAL A 54 -3.51 -10.09 -22.14
C VAL A 54 -1.99 -9.91 -22.11
N ALA A 55 -1.49 -8.69 -22.22
CA ALA A 55 -0.05 -8.44 -22.23
C ALA A 55 0.54 -8.60 -20.82
N VAL A 56 -0.13 -8.05 -19.80
CA VAL A 56 0.26 -8.20 -18.39
C VAL A 56 0.15 -9.67 -17.94
N ASP A 57 -0.97 -10.34 -18.25
CA ASP A 57 -1.22 -11.74 -17.88
C ASP A 57 -0.16 -12.68 -18.49
N ARG A 58 0.24 -12.46 -19.76
CA ARG A 58 1.36 -13.20 -20.36
C ARG A 58 2.68 -12.91 -19.66
N ALA A 59 2.94 -11.66 -19.30
CA ALA A 59 4.19 -11.26 -18.66
C ALA A 59 4.33 -11.88 -17.25
N ILE A 60 3.25 -11.97 -16.48
CA ILE A 60 3.20 -12.63 -15.15
C ILE A 60 3.68 -14.09 -15.24
N GLY A 61 3.31 -14.81 -16.30
CA GLY A 61 3.67 -16.20 -16.55
C GLY A 61 5.01 -16.43 -17.26
N ARG A 62 5.70 -15.37 -17.70
CA ARG A 62 6.92 -15.45 -18.53
C ARG A 62 8.14 -15.95 -17.76
N ARG A 63 8.31 -15.48 -16.52
CA ARG A 63 9.48 -15.83 -15.68
C ARG A 63 9.35 -17.24 -15.13
N THR A 64 10.41 -18.04 -15.29
CA THR A 64 10.47 -19.44 -14.84
C THR A 64 10.75 -19.58 -13.35
N GLU A 65 11.55 -18.69 -12.77
CA GLU A 65 11.95 -18.62 -11.35
C GLU A 65 10.77 -18.69 -10.39
N LYS A 66 10.90 -19.35 -9.23
CA LYS A 66 9.86 -19.27 -8.19
C LYS A 66 9.92 -17.90 -7.51
N LEU A 67 8.88 -17.09 -7.69
CA LEU A 67 8.75 -15.73 -7.17
C LEU A 67 7.40 -15.57 -6.46
N SER A 68 7.30 -14.61 -5.54
CA SER A 68 6.00 -14.22 -5.01
C SER A 68 5.10 -13.68 -6.13
N LEU A 69 3.79 -13.82 -5.98
CA LEU A 69 2.82 -13.31 -6.93
C LEU A 69 3.03 -11.81 -7.13
N TRP A 70 3.25 -11.06 -6.04
CA TRP A 70 3.56 -9.64 -6.08
C TRP A 70 4.71 -9.30 -7.03
N ARG A 71 5.87 -9.96 -6.88
CA ARG A 71 7.04 -9.71 -7.74
C ARG A 71 6.75 -10.01 -9.21
N ARG A 72 5.90 -11.01 -9.48
CA ARG A 72 5.46 -11.34 -10.85
C ARG A 72 4.51 -10.27 -11.41
N LEU A 73 3.54 -9.81 -10.61
CA LEU A 73 2.60 -8.75 -10.98
C LEU A 73 3.34 -7.44 -11.29
N VAL A 74 4.20 -7.00 -10.36
CA VAL A 74 5.04 -5.80 -10.52
C VAL A 74 5.91 -5.89 -11.77
N ALA A 75 6.59 -7.02 -11.98
CA ALA A 75 7.39 -7.23 -13.18
C ALA A 75 6.54 -7.22 -14.45
N GLY A 76 5.38 -7.87 -14.42
CA GLY A 76 4.46 -7.96 -15.57
C GLY A 76 3.95 -6.60 -16.01
N VAL A 77 3.47 -5.78 -15.07
CA VAL A 77 3.03 -4.41 -15.34
C VAL A 77 4.18 -3.55 -15.86
N ARG A 78 5.32 -3.58 -15.16
CA ARG A 78 6.50 -2.78 -15.50
C ARG A 78 7.14 -3.13 -16.85
N GLU A 79 7.04 -4.38 -17.29
CA GLU A 79 7.53 -4.84 -18.59
C GLU A 79 6.56 -4.49 -19.73
N THR A 80 5.30 -4.24 -19.41
CA THR A 80 4.23 -4.03 -20.40
C THR A 80 3.99 -2.55 -20.68
N TYR A 81 4.01 -1.71 -19.65
CA TYR A 81 3.65 -0.30 -19.75
C TYR A 81 4.73 0.63 -19.21
N THR A 82 4.68 1.87 -19.70
CA THR A 82 5.34 3.04 -19.12
C THR A 82 4.47 3.67 -18.03
N ALA A 83 5.07 4.53 -17.19
CA ALA A 83 4.35 5.25 -16.14
C ALA A 83 3.19 6.10 -16.70
N ASP A 84 3.39 6.72 -17.86
CA ASP A 84 2.39 7.58 -18.48
C ASP A 84 1.17 6.76 -18.93
N GLU A 85 1.36 5.56 -19.45
CA GLU A 85 0.27 4.71 -19.95
C GLU A 85 -0.64 4.15 -18.83
N VAL A 86 -0.15 4.05 -17.60
CA VAL A 86 -0.89 3.41 -16.48
C VAL A 86 -1.60 4.39 -15.55
N MET A 87 -1.21 5.67 -15.54
CA MET A 87 -1.80 6.69 -14.66
C MET A 87 -3.15 7.18 -15.21
N VAL A 88 -4.21 7.02 -14.42
CA VAL A 88 -5.59 7.38 -14.83
C VAL A 88 -5.94 8.81 -14.39
N TYR A 89 -5.63 9.18 -13.15
CA TYR A 89 -5.90 10.52 -12.62
C TYR A 89 -4.81 11.50 -13.06
N ARG A 90 -4.79 11.86 -14.34
CA ARG A 90 -3.74 12.76 -14.84
C ARG A 90 -3.87 14.21 -14.38
N ASN A 91 -5.04 14.66 -13.91
CA ASN A 91 -5.24 16.10 -13.73
C ASN A 91 -6.05 16.56 -12.51
N ARG A 92 -7.08 15.84 -12.03
CA ARG A 92 -7.90 16.30 -10.89
C ARG A 92 -8.57 15.16 -10.15
N TRP A 93 -8.61 15.23 -8.83
CA TRP A 93 -9.51 14.48 -7.94
C TRP A 93 -10.50 15.47 -7.31
N ASN A 94 -11.70 15.06 -6.94
CA ASN A 94 -12.75 15.95 -6.40
C ASN A 94 -13.27 15.54 -5.02
N THR A 95 -13.10 14.27 -4.66
CA THR A 95 -13.53 13.71 -3.38
C THR A 95 -12.34 13.20 -2.57
N LYS A 96 -12.50 13.02 -1.25
CA LYS A 96 -11.46 12.40 -0.41
C LYS A 96 -11.02 11.03 -0.94
N LEU A 97 -12.00 10.20 -1.34
CA LEU A 97 -11.73 8.86 -1.87
C LEU A 97 -10.93 8.92 -3.16
N GLU A 98 -11.29 9.84 -4.08
CA GLU A 98 -10.51 10.07 -5.29
C GLU A 98 -9.11 10.59 -4.99
N GLY A 99 -8.94 11.46 -3.98
CA GLY A 99 -7.64 11.93 -3.54
C GLY A 99 -6.76 10.81 -2.99
N VAL A 100 -7.31 9.94 -2.12
CA VAL A 100 -6.60 8.77 -1.58
C VAL A 100 -6.23 7.79 -2.69
N ASN A 101 -7.15 7.54 -3.64
CA ASN A 101 -6.88 6.69 -4.79
C ASN A 101 -5.78 7.29 -5.68
N TYR A 102 -5.85 8.59 -5.96
CA TYR A 102 -4.83 9.26 -6.77
C TYR A 102 -3.45 9.23 -6.12
N LEU A 103 -3.37 9.51 -4.82
CA LEU A 103 -2.13 9.40 -4.06
C LEU A 103 -1.56 7.97 -4.09
N THR A 104 -2.43 6.96 -4.05
CA THR A 104 -2.05 5.55 -4.21
C THR A 104 -1.49 5.28 -5.59
N GLU A 105 -2.14 5.75 -6.65
CA GLU A 105 -1.65 5.60 -8.03
C GLU A 105 -0.29 6.27 -8.22
N LEU A 106 -0.12 7.51 -7.75
CA LEU A 106 1.16 8.23 -7.78
C LEU A 106 2.27 7.43 -7.08
N THR A 107 1.96 6.88 -5.91
CA THR A 107 2.89 6.05 -5.14
C THR A 107 3.27 4.78 -5.89
N MET A 108 2.29 4.08 -6.46
CA MET A 108 2.52 2.87 -7.24
C MET A 108 3.32 3.14 -8.52
N ALA A 109 3.03 4.23 -9.23
CA ALA A 109 3.80 4.64 -10.40
C ALA A 109 5.26 4.96 -10.03
N ASP A 110 5.48 5.66 -8.92
CA ASP A 110 6.83 5.98 -8.43
C ASP A 110 7.59 4.73 -7.95
N ILE A 111 6.92 3.74 -7.34
CA ILE A 111 7.53 2.45 -7.00
C ILE A 111 7.95 1.67 -8.26
N LEU A 112 7.09 1.65 -9.28
CA LEU A 112 7.35 0.91 -10.51
C LEU A 112 8.41 1.56 -11.41
N TYR A 113 8.40 2.89 -11.48
CA TYR A 113 9.11 3.67 -12.51
C TYR A 113 10.01 4.79 -11.97
N GLY A 114 9.95 5.10 -10.68
CA GLY A 114 10.77 6.11 -10.03
C GLY A 114 12.26 5.74 -9.94
N ASN A 115 13.04 6.62 -9.31
CA ASN A 115 14.49 6.43 -9.15
C ASN A 115 14.83 5.31 -8.13
N THR A 116 16.07 4.82 -8.19
CA THR A 116 16.57 3.66 -7.41
C THR A 116 16.43 3.77 -5.89
N ARG A 117 16.23 4.97 -5.31
CA ARG A 117 15.94 5.14 -3.87
C ARG A 117 14.61 4.50 -3.44
N ASN A 118 13.63 4.41 -4.34
CA ASN A 118 12.33 3.79 -4.02
C ASN A 118 12.24 2.31 -4.38
N ALA A 119 13.29 1.75 -4.99
CA ALA A 119 13.42 0.31 -5.17
C ALA A 119 13.50 -0.44 -3.83
N GLN A 120 13.79 0.25 -2.72
CA GLN A 120 13.73 -0.32 -1.37
C GLN A 120 12.30 -0.57 -0.88
N TYR A 121 11.30 0.12 -1.45
CA TYR A 121 9.87 -0.03 -1.13
C TYR A 121 9.12 -0.93 -2.11
N LEU A 122 9.86 -1.62 -3.00
CA LEU A 122 9.26 -2.59 -3.90
C LEU A 122 8.58 -3.74 -3.13
N ASP A 123 8.84 -3.87 -1.82
CA ASP A 123 8.20 -4.84 -0.94
C ASP A 123 7.32 -4.20 0.15
N ASN A 124 6.90 -2.93 0.06
CA ASN A 124 5.74 -2.40 0.82
C ASN A 124 5.35 -0.99 0.31
N PRO A 125 4.23 -0.83 -0.42
CA PRO A 125 3.81 0.46 -0.95
C PRO A 125 3.31 1.46 0.11
N ASP A 126 2.86 1.03 1.29
CA ASP A 126 2.40 1.94 2.35
C ASP A 126 3.55 2.57 3.14
N GLU A 127 4.67 1.86 3.19
CA GLU A 127 5.92 2.34 3.78
C GLU A 127 6.69 3.28 2.85
N ALA A 128 6.22 3.47 1.62
CA ALA A 128 6.79 4.43 0.70
C ALA A 128 6.71 5.85 1.25
N TYR A 129 7.81 6.59 1.11
CA TYR A 129 7.79 8.01 1.39
C TYR A 129 7.02 8.76 0.30
N CYS A 130 6.22 9.73 0.72
CA CYS A 130 5.68 10.76 -0.14
C CYS A 130 6.86 11.62 -0.62
N THR A 131 7.40 11.28 -1.79
CA THR A 131 8.47 12.08 -2.39
C THR A 131 7.95 13.46 -2.74
N TRP A 132 8.86 14.43 -2.93
CA TRP A 132 8.48 15.77 -3.37
C TRP A 132 7.62 15.73 -4.65
N HIS A 133 7.91 14.79 -5.55
CA HIS A 133 7.21 14.66 -6.82
C HIS A 133 5.78 14.12 -6.62
N ILE A 134 5.60 13.16 -5.70
CA ILE A 134 4.27 12.67 -5.34
C ILE A 134 3.46 13.81 -4.70
N TRP A 135 4.08 14.55 -3.77
CA TRP A 135 3.44 15.69 -3.09
C TRP A 135 3.01 16.77 -4.08
N GLU A 136 3.92 17.25 -4.91
CA GLU A 136 3.69 18.31 -5.90
C GLU A 136 2.60 17.92 -6.90
N ALA A 137 2.61 16.68 -7.42
CA ALA A 137 1.55 16.20 -8.30
C ALA A 137 0.19 16.12 -7.60
N PHE A 138 0.18 15.64 -6.35
CA PHE A 138 -1.04 15.52 -5.56
C PHE A 138 -1.67 16.87 -5.25
N GLU A 139 -0.86 17.82 -4.77
CA GLU A 139 -1.25 19.19 -4.42
C GLU A 139 -1.76 19.96 -5.64
N ASN A 140 -1.03 19.91 -6.77
CA ASN A 140 -1.41 20.61 -8.00
C ASN A 140 -2.70 20.06 -8.65
N SER A 141 -3.08 18.82 -8.33
CA SER A 141 -4.31 18.20 -8.82
C SER A 141 -5.50 18.38 -7.88
N ALA A 142 -5.30 19.02 -6.73
CA ALA A 142 -6.33 19.18 -5.73
C ALA A 142 -7.40 20.21 -6.13
N PRO A 143 -8.67 20.01 -5.74
CA PRO A 143 -9.68 21.04 -5.90
C PRO A 143 -9.37 22.27 -5.05
N PRO A 144 -9.85 23.45 -5.46
CA PRO A 144 -9.81 24.65 -4.61
C PRO A 144 -10.44 24.44 -3.23
N SER A 145 -11.46 23.58 -3.11
CA SER A 145 -12.12 23.27 -1.84
C SER A 145 -11.25 22.52 -0.83
N TYR A 146 -10.07 22.03 -1.23
CA TYR A 146 -9.09 21.38 -0.35
C TYR A 146 -7.78 22.15 -0.23
N ALA A 147 -7.64 23.29 -0.93
CA ALA A 147 -6.38 24.03 -1.01
C ALA A 147 -5.87 24.51 0.36
N GLU A 148 -6.76 25.04 1.21
CA GLU A 148 -6.40 25.50 2.55
C GLU A 148 -5.92 24.35 3.46
N ALA A 149 -6.62 23.22 3.41
CA ALA A 149 -6.28 22.03 4.20
C ALA A 149 -4.98 21.35 3.74
N LEU A 150 -4.60 21.52 2.47
CA LEU A 150 -3.33 21.07 1.92
C LEU A 150 -2.18 22.01 2.26
N ALA A 151 -2.43 23.32 2.18
CA ALA A 151 -1.43 24.35 2.50
C ALA A 151 -0.97 24.29 3.97
N SER A 152 -1.79 23.74 4.87
CA SER A 152 -1.41 23.51 6.28
C SER A 152 -0.48 22.31 6.48
N ILE A 153 -0.33 21.43 5.48
CA ILE A 153 0.54 20.28 5.55
C ILE A 153 1.95 20.69 5.11
N VAL A 154 2.90 20.58 6.03
CA VAL A 154 4.32 20.78 5.71
C VAL A 154 4.89 19.49 5.15
N TRP A 155 5.15 19.47 3.83
CA TRP A 155 5.89 18.36 3.23
C TRP A 155 7.30 18.26 3.82
N HIS A 156 7.75 17.02 4.04
CA HIS A 156 9.14 16.73 4.40
C HIS A 156 9.57 15.35 3.88
N ARG A 157 10.88 15.13 3.74
CA ARG A 157 11.48 13.93 3.14
C ARG A 157 11.12 12.58 3.81
N ASN A 158 10.61 12.60 5.03
CA ASN A 158 10.26 11.42 5.82
C ASN A 158 8.74 11.23 5.93
N LEU A 159 7.94 12.05 5.22
CA LEU A 159 6.49 11.91 5.22
C LEU A 159 6.13 10.59 4.54
N LYS A 160 5.47 9.66 5.26
CA LYS A 160 5.00 8.40 4.67
C LYS A 160 3.67 8.61 3.97
N VAL A 161 3.46 7.90 2.86
CA VAL A 161 2.20 7.92 2.11
C VAL A 161 1.02 7.49 2.98
N VAL A 162 1.18 6.46 3.82
CA VAL A 162 0.12 6.01 4.74
C VAL A 162 -0.35 7.11 5.69
N LYS A 163 0.57 7.93 6.22
CA LYS A 163 0.22 9.06 7.10
C LYS A 163 -0.56 10.14 6.35
N LEU A 164 -0.16 10.44 5.12
CA LEU A 164 -0.87 11.41 4.30
C LEU A 164 -2.27 10.91 3.90
N LYS A 165 -2.42 9.62 3.58
CA LYS A 165 -3.73 8.99 3.31
C LYS A 165 -4.66 9.10 4.51
N ALA A 166 -4.18 8.77 5.71
CA ALA A 166 -4.95 8.93 6.94
C ALA A 166 -5.38 10.38 7.15
N TYR A 167 -4.46 11.33 6.96
CA TYR A 167 -4.78 12.75 7.08
C TYR A 167 -5.90 13.21 6.12
N ILE A 168 -5.81 12.81 4.84
CA ILE A 168 -6.85 13.12 3.85
C ILE A 168 -8.20 12.56 4.27
N TRP A 169 -8.23 11.32 4.76
CA TRP A 169 -9.47 10.66 5.16
C TRP A 169 -10.12 11.34 6.38
N ASP A 170 -9.32 11.57 7.42
CA ASP A 170 -9.81 11.98 8.73
C ASP A 170 -10.05 13.50 8.83
N TYR A 171 -9.16 14.32 8.24
CA TYR A 171 -9.10 15.74 8.56
C TYR A 171 -9.43 16.69 7.41
N MET A 172 -9.31 16.26 6.15
CA MET A 172 -9.66 17.13 5.03
C MET A 172 -11.17 17.27 4.88
N LYS A 173 -11.75 18.41 5.28
CA LYS A 173 -13.16 18.75 4.98
C LYS A 173 -13.20 19.76 3.83
N PRO A 174 -14.13 19.64 2.86
CA PRO A 174 -14.28 20.65 1.83
C PRO A 174 -14.62 21.99 2.49
N SER A 175 -13.92 23.07 2.15
CA SER A 175 -14.13 24.39 2.76
C SER A 175 -15.52 25.01 2.46
N SER A 176 -16.34 24.40 1.60
CA SER A 176 -17.59 25.00 1.09
C SER A 176 -18.74 23.99 0.92
N LEU A 177 -19.24 23.38 2.00
CA LEU A 177 -20.55 22.71 1.99
C LEU A 177 -21.56 23.42 2.92
N PRO A 178 -22.75 23.80 2.42
CA PRO A 178 -23.85 24.25 3.25
C PRO A 178 -24.39 23.11 4.12
N GLN A 179 -24.76 23.44 5.37
CA GLN A 179 -25.06 22.56 6.51
C GLN A 179 -26.20 21.53 6.37
N ALA A 180 -26.79 21.31 5.19
CA ALA A 180 -27.94 20.43 5.04
C ALA A 180 -27.78 19.45 3.87
N SER A 181 -27.41 18.20 4.17
CA SER A 181 -27.79 16.97 3.41
C SER A 181 -26.88 15.74 3.68
N TYR A 182 -26.23 15.63 4.83
CA TYR A 182 -25.78 14.31 5.29
C TYR A 182 -26.75 13.84 6.38
N GLU A 183 -27.63 12.90 6.04
CA GLU A 183 -28.22 12.04 7.06
C GLU A 183 -27.07 11.23 7.68
N GLU A 184 -26.84 11.46 8.97
CA GLU A 184 -25.77 10.87 9.77
C GLU A 184 -25.90 9.35 9.82
N ILE A 185 -24.99 8.61 9.19
CA ILE A 185 -24.67 7.26 9.63
C ILE A 185 -23.58 7.41 10.67
N GLN A 186 -23.94 7.47 11.95
CA GLN A 186 -23.00 7.52 13.06
C GLN A 186 -22.33 6.15 13.27
N PRO A 187 -20.99 6.01 13.14
CA PRO A 187 -20.27 4.90 13.73
C PRO A 187 -20.08 5.20 15.22
N LYS A 188 -20.50 4.27 16.07
CA LYS A 188 -20.40 4.33 17.54
C LYS A 188 -19.01 4.77 17.99
N GLU A 189 -18.96 5.83 18.80
CA GLU A 189 -17.79 6.25 19.56
C GLU A 189 -17.30 5.09 20.46
N TYR A 190 -16.04 4.70 20.29
CA TYR A 190 -15.25 4.21 21.41
C TYR A 190 -14.18 5.27 21.63
N ALA A 191 -14.39 6.09 22.66
CA ALA A 191 -13.40 7.06 23.09
C ALA A 191 -12.12 6.31 23.49
N ALA A 192 -11.01 6.63 22.82
CA ALA A 192 -9.69 6.26 23.27
C ALA A 192 -9.39 7.02 24.57
N SER A 193 -9.53 6.35 25.72
CA SER A 193 -8.88 6.78 26.96
C SER A 193 -7.49 6.15 27.01
N SER A 194 -6.47 6.98 27.17
CA SER A 194 -5.05 6.60 27.25
C SER A 194 -4.64 5.89 28.54
N ASP A 195 -5.51 5.06 29.13
CA ASP A 195 -5.31 4.39 30.43
C ASP A 195 -5.55 2.87 30.37
N ASP A 196 -5.58 2.25 29.19
CA ASP A 196 -5.84 0.81 29.09
C ASP A 196 -4.64 -0.01 29.59
N PRO A 197 -4.81 -0.92 30.58
CA PRO A 197 -3.73 -1.75 31.09
C PRO A 197 -3.31 -2.80 30.05
N CYS A 198 -2.06 -3.27 30.11
CA CYS A 198 -1.59 -4.34 29.25
C CYS A 198 -2.46 -5.59 29.45
N THR A 199 -3.12 -6.08 28.41
CA THR A 199 -4.07 -7.20 28.53
C THR A 199 -3.43 -8.57 28.79
N ILE A 200 -2.09 -8.65 28.80
CA ILE A 200 -1.33 -9.87 29.12
C ILE A 200 -1.02 -9.96 30.62
N CYS A 201 -0.58 -8.86 31.25
CA CYS A 201 -0.21 -8.83 32.68
C CYS A 201 -1.19 -8.06 33.56
N HIS A 202 -2.14 -7.33 32.95
CA HIS A 202 -3.11 -6.44 33.59
C HIS A 202 -2.50 -5.26 34.37
N GLU A 203 -1.25 -4.88 34.08
CA GLU A 203 -0.57 -3.73 34.67
C GLU A 203 -0.55 -2.51 33.72
N GLU A 204 -0.34 -1.32 34.28
CA GLU A 204 -0.31 -0.05 33.54
C GLU A 204 0.81 0.00 32.48
N LEU A 205 0.52 0.54 31.30
CA LEU A 205 1.45 0.64 30.15
C LEU A 205 2.52 1.73 30.31
N SER A 206 3.04 1.95 31.51
CA SER A 206 3.95 3.07 31.82
C SER A 206 5.43 2.82 31.47
N ARG A 207 5.84 1.58 31.16
CA ARG A 207 7.25 1.21 30.90
C ARG A 207 7.41 0.21 29.77
N ASN A 208 8.45 0.40 28.94
CA ASN A 208 8.93 -0.58 27.95
C ASN A 208 7.81 -1.13 27.04
N THR A 209 6.99 -0.23 26.47
CA THR A 209 5.86 -0.58 25.61
C THR A 209 6.31 -0.98 24.20
N CYS A 210 5.48 -1.79 23.55
CA CYS A 210 5.64 -2.27 22.20
C CYS A 210 4.27 -2.26 21.53
N GLU A 211 4.11 -1.38 20.54
CA GLU A 211 2.94 -1.34 19.68
C GLU A 211 3.12 -2.36 18.54
N LEU A 212 2.08 -3.16 18.29
CA LEU A 212 2.03 -4.09 17.16
C LEU A 212 1.53 -3.37 15.89
N GLU A 213 1.74 -3.96 14.71
CA GLU A 213 1.28 -3.39 13.43
C GLU A 213 -0.25 -3.19 13.34
N CYS A 214 -1.02 -3.87 14.20
CA CYS A 214 -2.46 -3.70 14.35
C CYS A 214 -2.86 -2.51 15.26
N GLY A 215 -1.90 -1.75 15.79
CA GLY A 215 -2.12 -0.59 16.66
C GLY A 215 -2.36 -0.90 18.13
N HIS A 216 -2.28 -2.18 18.55
CA HIS A 216 -2.45 -2.57 19.94
C HIS A 216 -1.12 -2.52 20.71
N GLU A 217 -1.16 -1.95 21.91
CA GLU A 217 0.02 -1.77 22.77
C GLU A 217 0.09 -2.80 23.91
N PHE A 218 1.31 -3.27 24.16
CA PHE A 218 1.63 -4.21 25.25
C PHE A 218 3.00 -3.88 25.81
N HIS A 219 3.35 -4.40 26.99
CA HIS A 219 4.77 -4.40 27.38
C HIS A 219 5.56 -5.30 26.43
N ARG A 220 6.74 -4.84 26.01
CA ARG A 220 7.68 -5.59 25.15
C ARG A 220 8.06 -6.94 25.74
N GLU A 221 8.14 -7.00 27.07
CA GLU A 221 8.44 -8.21 27.85
C GLU A 221 7.26 -9.19 27.91
N CYS A 222 6.03 -8.70 27.74
CA CYS A 222 4.83 -9.54 27.72
C CYS A 222 4.53 -10.06 26.32
N ILE A 223 4.60 -9.20 25.30
CA ILE A 223 4.20 -9.57 23.93
C ILE A 223 5.25 -10.42 23.21
N ARG A 224 6.54 -10.29 23.56
CA ARG A 224 7.61 -11.05 22.92
C ARG A 224 7.55 -12.56 23.22
N PRO A 225 7.43 -13.01 24.49
CA PRO A 225 7.20 -14.43 24.79
C PRO A 225 5.85 -14.92 24.23
N TRP A 226 4.80 -14.09 24.25
CA TRP A 226 3.51 -14.46 23.66
C TRP A 226 3.64 -14.83 22.17
N LEU A 227 4.30 -13.97 21.38
CA LEU A 227 4.50 -14.19 19.95
C LEU A 227 5.43 -15.36 19.62
N GLN A 228 6.30 -15.75 20.55
CA GLN A 228 7.27 -16.82 20.36
C GLN A 228 6.75 -18.19 20.84
N GLU A 229 6.02 -18.23 21.96
CA GLU A 229 5.68 -19.48 22.66
C GLU A 229 4.20 -19.85 22.55
N HIS A 230 3.30 -18.88 22.39
CA HIS A 230 1.85 -19.11 22.48
C HIS A 230 1.15 -18.95 21.12
N SER A 231 1.37 -17.83 20.43
CA SER A 231 0.75 -17.57 19.12
C SER A 231 1.42 -16.41 18.42
N SER A 232 1.70 -16.53 17.12
CA SER A 232 2.23 -15.44 16.27
C SER A 232 1.19 -14.36 15.92
N THR A 233 0.14 -14.20 16.75
CA THR A 233 -0.98 -13.28 16.51
C THR A 233 -1.25 -12.41 17.73
N CYS A 234 -1.78 -11.21 17.48
CA CYS A 234 -2.13 -10.24 18.51
C CYS A 234 -3.18 -10.81 19.49
N PRO A 235 -2.97 -10.72 20.81
CA PRO A 235 -3.95 -11.18 21.81
C PRO A 235 -5.34 -10.53 21.69
N ILE A 236 -5.42 -9.32 21.14
CA ILE A 236 -6.66 -8.54 21.08
C ILE A 236 -7.42 -8.78 19.78
N CYS A 237 -6.78 -8.59 18.62
CA CYS A 237 -7.46 -8.70 17.32
C CYS A 237 -7.14 -9.98 16.54
N ARG A 238 -6.18 -10.79 17.00
CA ARG A 238 -5.69 -12.02 16.32
C ARG A 238 -5.04 -11.79 14.95
N ASP A 239 -4.68 -10.55 14.62
CA ASP A 239 -3.85 -10.26 13.44
C ASP A 239 -2.40 -10.72 13.65
N TYR A 240 -1.74 -11.10 12.57
CA TYR A 240 -0.35 -11.58 12.62
C TYR A 240 0.60 -10.45 13.04
N ALA A 241 1.53 -10.74 13.95
CA ALA A 241 2.44 -9.73 14.50
C ALA A 241 3.91 -10.16 14.37
N VAL A 242 4.75 -9.28 13.83
CA VAL A 242 6.20 -9.50 13.65
C VAL A 242 6.96 -8.46 14.47
N LEU A 243 8.00 -8.90 15.21
CA LEU A 243 8.84 -7.99 15.98
C LEU A 243 9.94 -7.35 15.09
N PRO A 244 10.26 -6.05 15.25
CA PRO A 244 11.10 -5.31 14.30
C PRO A 244 12.60 -5.68 14.15
N THR A 245 13.10 -6.84 14.62
CA THR A 245 14.56 -7.03 14.79
C THR A 245 15.29 -8.06 13.92
N ASP A 246 14.69 -8.74 12.94
CA ASP A 246 15.44 -9.69 12.10
C ASP A 246 15.26 -9.46 10.59
N THR A 247 16.21 -8.77 9.94
CA THR A 247 16.32 -8.71 8.47
C THR A 247 17.75 -8.99 8.01
N PRO A 248 18.01 -9.99 7.14
CA PRO A 248 19.29 -10.13 6.44
C PRO A 248 19.31 -9.39 5.09
N GLU A 249 20.50 -8.94 4.69
CA GLU A 249 20.82 -8.07 3.55
C GLU A 249 20.57 -8.67 2.15
N ARG A 250 20.37 -7.78 1.15
CA ARG A 250 20.11 -8.10 -0.27
C ARG A 250 21.30 -7.78 -1.19
N PRO A 251 21.46 -8.51 -2.33
CA PRO A 251 22.48 -8.22 -3.34
C PRO A 251 22.06 -7.12 -4.35
N ALA A 252 23.06 -6.51 -4.99
CA ALA A 252 22.96 -5.33 -5.84
C ALA A 252 22.29 -5.57 -7.21
N TRP A 253 21.46 -4.61 -7.67
CA TRP A 253 20.77 -4.60 -8.97
C TRP A 253 21.33 -3.55 -9.94
N ASN A 254 21.36 -3.89 -11.25
CA ASN A 254 22.21 -3.30 -12.30
C ASN A 254 21.61 -2.07 -13.07
N ASN A 255 22.52 -1.27 -13.67
CA ASN A 255 22.36 0.16 -14.05
C ASN A 255 21.66 0.52 -15.38
N SER A 256 21.09 -0.41 -16.14
CA SER A 256 20.65 -0.18 -17.53
C SER A 256 19.27 0.50 -17.70
N LYS A 257 18.53 0.80 -16.61
CA LYS A 257 17.16 1.35 -16.68
C LYS A 257 17.03 2.86 -16.41
N ARG A 258 18.15 3.57 -16.23
CA ARG A 258 18.20 5.00 -15.85
C ARG A 258 17.71 5.97 -16.95
N TYR A 259 17.61 5.51 -18.20
CA TYR A 259 17.22 6.36 -19.34
C TYR A 259 15.70 6.51 -19.52
N LYS A 260 14.88 5.55 -19.05
CA LYS A 260 13.41 5.61 -19.18
C LYS A 260 12.73 6.36 -18.03
N ALA A 261 13.31 6.35 -16.83
CA ALA A 261 12.83 7.12 -15.67
C ALA A 261 13.00 8.66 -15.83
N LYS A 262 13.90 9.11 -16.71
CA LYS A 262 14.12 10.54 -16.98
C LYS A 262 13.06 11.19 -17.88
N ALA A 263 12.35 10.40 -18.70
CA ALA A 263 11.31 10.90 -19.60
C ALA A 263 10.03 11.24 -18.84
N TRP A 264 9.57 10.36 -17.96
CA TRP A 264 8.39 10.57 -17.09
C TRP A 264 8.49 11.86 -16.25
N LYS A 265 9.67 12.11 -15.65
CA LYS A 265 9.90 13.33 -14.85
C LYS A 265 9.80 14.65 -15.62
N ARG A 266 9.81 14.62 -16.96
CA ARG A 266 9.69 15.81 -17.82
C ARG A 266 8.30 15.97 -18.43
N SER A 267 7.46 14.94 -18.33
CA SER A 267 6.13 14.89 -18.95
C SER A 267 5.00 15.03 -17.94
N VAL A 268 5.27 14.75 -16.67
CA VAL A 268 4.35 14.95 -15.53
C VAL A 268 4.73 16.17 -14.68
N PHE A 269 5.98 16.64 -14.77
CA PHE A 269 6.52 17.77 -14.02
C PHE A 269 7.24 18.75 -14.95
#